data_AF-A0AAP6ZYP2-F1
#
_entry.id   AF-A0AAP6ZYP2-F1
#
_cell.length_a   1.000
_cell.length_b   1.000
_cell.length_c   1.000
_cell.angle_alpha   90.00
_cell.angle_beta   90.00
_cell.angle_gamma   90.00
#
_symmetry.space_group_name_H-M   'P 1'
#
loop_
_entity.id
_entity.type
_entity.pdbx_description
1 polymer ?
#
loop_
_entity_poly.entity_id
_entity_poly.type
_entity_poly.pdbx_seq_one_letter_code
_entity_poly.pdbx_strand_id
1 'polypeptide(L)'
;MTERETLSLLAVISTAYPMIDMTDEYVDLWIKMMRNVDFKTATEALHKHILTNKYPPTIAEIAAVGHTEAERLKIETKERLVMISGWSERATLPAGREQA
;
A
#
# COMPACT_ATOMS: atom_id res chain seq x y z
N MET A 1 -1.47 -8.18 -12.77
CA MET A 1 -1.11 -7.21 -13.83
C MET A 1 -0.59 -7.95 -15.06
N THR A 2 -0.41 -7.24 -16.19
CA THR A 2 0.13 -7.77 -17.44
C THR A 2 1.65 -7.84 -17.44
N GLU A 3 2.25 -8.62 -18.34
CA GLU A 3 3.71 -8.75 -18.46
C GLU A 3 4.39 -7.39 -18.72
N ARG A 4 3.78 -6.57 -19.58
CA ARG A 4 4.30 -5.23 -19.91
C ARG A 4 4.33 -4.31 -18.69
N GLU A 5 3.32 -4.40 -17.83
CA GLU A 5 3.24 -3.66 -16.58
C GLU A 5 4.31 -4.14 -15.58
N THR A 6 4.53 -5.46 -15.47
CA THR A 6 5.61 -6.01 -14.64
C THR A 6 6.99 -5.58 -15.13
N LEU A 7 7.23 -5.58 -16.44
CA LEU A 7 8.47 -5.08 -17.04
C LEU A 7 8.69 -3.59 -16.74
N SER A 8 7.62 -2.79 -16.77
CA SER A 8 7.71 -1.38 -16.39
C SER A 8 8.10 -1.21 -14.92
N LEU A 9 7.58 -2.04 -14.01
CA LEU A 9 7.96 -2.05 -12.60
C LEU A 9 9.45 -2.41 -12.42
N LEU A 10 9.90 -3.45 -13.12
CA LEU A 10 11.30 -3.87 -13.10
C LEU A 10 12.24 -2.78 -13.65
N ALA A 11 11.85 -2.07 -14.71
CA ALA A 11 12.65 -0.95 -15.22
C ALA A 11 12.87 0.15 -14.17
N VAL A 12 11.85 0.46 -13.36
CA VAL A 12 11.98 1.42 -12.25
C VAL A 12 12.91 0.87 -11.16
N ILE A 13 12.80 -0.42 -10.82
CA ILE A 13 13.70 -1.07 -9.86
C ILE A 13 15.14 -1.03 -10.35
N SER A 14 15.40 -1.32 -11.62
CA SER A 14 16.74 -1.27 -12.23
C SER A 14 17.35 0.12 -12.13
N THR A 15 16.52 1.14 -12.37
CA THR A 15 16.95 2.54 -12.30
C THR A 15 17.26 2.98 -10.87
N ALA A 16 16.46 2.54 -9.90
CA ALA A 16 16.67 2.87 -8.48
C ALA A 16 17.83 2.06 -7.85
N TYR A 17 18.06 0.83 -8.33
CA TYR A 17 19.00 -0.13 -7.76
C TYR A 17 19.90 -0.74 -8.85
N PRO A 18 20.91 -0.01 -9.35
CA PRO A 18 21.74 -0.45 -10.47
C PRO A 18 22.66 -1.63 -10.16
N MET A 19 22.71 -2.12 -8.92
CA MET A 19 23.53 -3.26 -8.52
C MET A 19 22.86 -4.63 -8.76
N ILE A 20 21.59 -4.65 -9.19
CA ILE A 20 20.85 -5.89 -9.41
C ILE A 20 21.07 -6.38 -10.85
N ASP A 21 21.46 -7.65 -10.98
CA ASP A 21 21.42 -8.35 -12.26
C ASP A 21 20.00 -8.84 -12.55
N MET A 22 19.37 -8.26 -13.59
CA MET A 22 18.08 -8.71 -14.10
C MET A 22 18.30 -9.81 -15.13
N THR A 23 18.43 -11.04 -14.67
CA THR A 23 18.45 -12.21 -15.55
C THR A 23 17.05 -12.51 -16.08
N ASP A 24 16.95 -13.29 -17.15
CA ASP A 24 15.67 -13.68 -17.73
C ASP A 24 14.82 -14.47 -16.70
N GLU A 25 15.45 -15.33 -15.90
CA GLU A 25 14.77 -16.07 -14.84
C GLU A 25 14.20 -15.16 -13.74
N TYR A 26 14.89 -14.05 -13.45
CA TYR A 26 14.40 -13.04 -12.50
C TYR A 26 13.14 -12.36 -13.04
N VAL A 27 13.15 -11.97 -14.32
CA VAL A 27 12.01 -11.35 -14.98
C VAL A 27 10.81 -12.31 -15.02
N ASP A 28 11.03 -13.56 -15.44
CA ASP A 28 9.99 -14.59 -15.52
C ASP A 28 9.35 -14.88 -14.15
N LEU A 29 10.17 -14.92 -13.10
CA LEU A 29 9.68 -15.10 -11.73
C LEU A 29 8.76 -13.95 -11.32
N TRP A 30 9.15 -12.70 -11.58
CA TRP A 30 8.34 -11.52 -11.27
C TRP A 30 7.03 -11.52 -12.05
N ILE A 31 7.06 -11.82 -13.36
CA ILE A 31 5.86 -11.93 -14.19
C ILE A 31 4.89 -12.97 -13.61
N LYS A 32 5.40 -14.15 -13.23
CA LYS A 32 4.59 -15.22 -12.66
C LYS A 32 3.94 -14.82 -11.32
N MET A 33 4.69 -14.15 -10.45
CA MET A 33 4.21 -13.79 -9.11
C MET A 33 3.29 -12.57 -9.11
N MET A 34 3.45 -11.63 -10.06
CA MET A 34 2.65 -10.40 -10.13
C MET A 34 1.34 -10.55 -10.93
N ARG A 35 1.04 -11.73 -11.48
CA ARG A 35 -0.14 -11.96 -12.31
C ARG A 35 -1.45 -11.52 -11.65
N ASN A 36 -1.60 -11.77 -10.35
CA ASN A 36 -2.82 -11.45 -9.57
C ASN A 36 -2.74 -10.13 -8.80
N VAL A 37 -1.66 -9.35 -8.97
CA VAL A 37 -1.46 -8.09 -8.25
C VAL A 37 -1.94 -6.92 -9.12
N ASP A 38 -2.63 -5.94 -8.52
CA ASP A 38 -3.03 -4.72 -9.20
C ASP A 38 -1.81 -3.84 -9.50
N PHE A 39 -1.72 -3.31 -10.73
CA PHE A 39 -0.57 -2.53 -11.18
C PHE A 39 -0.39 -1.25 -10.36
N LYS A 40 -1.48 -0.49 -10.15
CA LYS A 40 -1.42 0.78 -9.43
C LYS A 40 -0.97 0.56 -7.99
N THR A 41 -1.53 -0.44 -7.33
CA THR A 41 -1.17 -0.81 -5.97
C THR A 41 0.31 -1.21 -5.85
N ALA A 42 0.82 -1.99 -6.80
CA ALA A 42 2.24 -2.37 -6.82
C ALA A 42 3.18 -1.18 -7.08
N THR A 43 2.79 -0.25 -7.95
CA THR A 43 3.56 0.97 -8.22
C THR A 43 3.64 1.87 -6.98
N GLU A 44 2.53 2.06 -6.27
CA GLU A 44 2.50 2.83 -5.02
C GLU A 44 3.39 2.19 -3.94
N ALA A 45 3.33 0.85 -3.82
CA ALA A 45 4.20 0.09 -2.93
C ALA A 45 5.68 0.27 -3.28
N LEU A 46 6.02 0.16 -4.57
CA LEU A 46 7.39 0.32 -5.04
C LEU A 46 7.92 1.73 -4.76
N HIS A 47 7.17 2.78 -5.06
CA HIS A 47 7.59 4.15 -4.78
C HIS A 47 7.83 4.38 -3.28
N LYS A 48 6.93 3.87 -2.43
CA LYS A 48 7.11 3.96 -0.97
C LYS A 48 8.37 3.22 -0.52
N HIS A 49 8.63 2.02 -1.07
CA HIS A 49 9.82 1.25 -0.75
C HIS A 49 11.09 2.00 -1.16
N ILE A 50 11.16 2.52 -2.39
CA ILE A 50 12.32 3.28 -2.88
C ILE A 50 12.63 4.49 -1.98
N LEU A 51 11.60 5.19 -1.50
CA LEU A 51 11.76 6.35 -0.63
C LEU A 51 12.24 6.01 0.80
N THR A 52 11.99 4.79 1.27
CA THR A 52 12.23 4.40 2.67
C THR A 52 13.38 3.42 2.85
N ASN A 53 13.70 2.64 1.81
CA ASN A 53 14.65 1.55 1.84
C ASN A 53 15.72 1.71 0.76
N LYS A 54 16.97 1.66 1.20
CA LYS A 54 18.16 1.69 0.33
C LYS A 54 18.43 0.35 -0.39
N TYR A 55 17.74 -0.72 -0.01
CA TYR A 55 17.93 -2.06 -0.57
C TYR A 55 16.81 -2.42 -1.55
N PRO A 56 17.12 -3.25 -2.56
CA PRO A 56 16.14 -3.75 -3.51
C PRO A 56 14.90 -4.34 -2.84
N PRO A 57 13.69 -4.07 -3.37
CA PRO A 57 12.49 -4.72 -2.87
C PRO A 57 12.45 -6.20 -3.27
N THR A 58 11.83 -6.99 -2.41
CA THR A 58 11.42 -8.36 -2.69
C THR A 58 10.04 -8.39 -3.35
N ILE A 59 9.73 -9.48 -4.06
CA ILE A 59 8.40 -9.70 -4.66
C ILE A 59 7.30 -9.59 -3.61
N ALA A 60 7.54 -10.11 -2.39
CA ALA A 60 6.56 -10.07 -1.31
C ALA A 60 6.26 -8.64 -0.84
N GLU A 61 7.25 -7.76 -0.74
CA GLU A 61 7.06 -6.37 -0.33
C GLU A 61 6.20 -5.59 -1.32
N ILE A 62 6.33 -5.90 -2.61
CA ILE A 62 5.52 -5.26 -3.66
C ILE A 62 4.14 -5.93 -3.80
N ALA A 63 4.07 -7.26 -3.70
CA ALA A 63 2.83 -8.03 -3.85
C ALA A 63 1.89 -7.91 -2.63
N ALA A 64 2.43 -7.72 -1.42
CA ALA A 64 1.66 -7.68 -0.18
C ALA A 64 0.72 -6.46 -0.04
N VAL A 65 0.75 -5.52 -0.98
CA VAL A 65 -0.07 -4.30 -0.90
C VAL A 65 -1.46 -4.48 -1.52
N GLY A 66 -1.80 -5.68 -2.01
CA GLY A 66 -3.19 -6.06 -2.28
C GLY A 66 -3.98 -6.33 -1.00
N HIS A 67 -4.22 -5.33 -0.15
CA HIS A 67 -4.96 -5.38 1.12
C HIS A 67 -4.70 -6.64 1.97
N THR A 68 -3.66 -6.61 2.81
CA THR A 68 -3.68 -7.50 3.97
C THR A 68 -4.94 -7.21 4.81
N GLU A 69 -5.53 -8.25 5.38
CA GLU A 69 -6.68 -8.15 6.31
C GLU A 69 -6.47 -7.04 7.36
N ALA A 70 -5.21 -6.85 7.77
CA ALA A 70 -4.78 -5.80 8.69
C ALA A 70 -5.08 -4.38 8.20
N GLU A 71 -4.91 -4.06 6.92
CA GLU A 71 -5.23 -2.72 6.41
C GLU A 71 -6.73 -2.51 6.22
N ARG A 72 -7.49 -3.56 5.86
CA ARG A 72 -8.96 -3.50 5.87
C ARG A 72 -9.48 -3.19 7.28
N LEU A 73 -8.97 -3.92 8.28
CA LEU A 73 -9.34 -3.74 9.68
C LEU A 73 -8.97 -2.34 10.21
N LYS A 74 -7.84 -1.78 9.79
CA LYS A 74 -7.44 -0.40 10.16
C LYS A 74 -8.36 0.66 9.56
N ILE A 75 -8.77 0.50 8.31
CA ILE A 75 -9.71 1.40 7.65
C ILE A 75 -11.07 1.34 8.36
N GLU A 76 -11.59 0.12 8.59
CA GLU A 76 -12.86 -0.08 9.30
C GLU A 76 -12.82 0.52 10.72
N THR A 77 -11.71 0.31 11.44
CA THR A 77 -11.52 0.88 12.78
C THR A 77 -11.54 2.41 12.74
N LYS A 78 -10.88 3.01 11.76
CA LYS A 78 -10.84 4.48 11.60
C LYS A 78 -12.23 5.04 11.33
N GLU A 79 -13.03 4.39 10.50
CA GLU A 79 -14.41 4.77 10.21
C GLU A 79 -15.32 4.66 11.45
N ARG A 80 -15.20 3.57 12.21
CA ARG A 80 -15.96 3.40 13.46
C ARG A 80 -15.60 4.46 14.50
N LEU A 81 -14.33 4.83 14.62
CA LEU A 81 -13.88 5.86 15.56
C LEU A 81 -14.47 7.25 15.23
N VAL A 82 -14.58 7.60 13.94
CA VAL A 82 -15.22 8.84 13.49
C VAL A 82 -16.72 8.85 13.83
N MET A 83 -17.40 7.71 13.72
CA MET A 83 -18.81 7.63 14.14
C MET A 83 -19.00 7.80 15.65
N ILE A 84 -18.12 7.19 16.46
CA ILE A 84 -18.16 7.29 17.92
C ILE A 84 -17.87 8.72 18.37
N SER A 85 -16.89 9.42 17.77
CA SER A 85 -16.62 10.83 18.11
C SER A 85 -17.81 11.73 17.79
N GLY A 86 -18.50 11.48 16.67
CA GLY A 86 -19.73 12.20 16.32
C GLY A 86 -20.88 11.93 17.29
N TRP A 87 -21.01 10.72 17.85
CA TRP A 87 -22.00 10.42 18.90
C TRP A 87 -21.65 11.08 20.23
N SER A 88 -20.37 11.08 20.58
CA SER A 88 -19.84 11.76 21.77
C SER A 88 -20.18 13.25 21.74
N GLU A 89 -19.88 13.96 20.65
CA GLU A 89 -20.18 15.39 20.51
C GLU A 89 -21.67 15.70 20.59
N ARG A 90 -22.52 14.83 20.01
CA ARG A 90 -23.99 15.00 20.07
C ARG A 90 -24.58 14.65 21.43
N ALA A 91 -23.94 13.76 22.19
CA ALA A 91 -24.39 13.32 23.50
C ALA A 91 -23.94 14.25 24.63
N THR A 92 -22.92 15.10 24.41
CA THR A 92 -22.55 16.18 25.32
C THR A 92 -23.49 17.38 25.15
N LEU A 93 -24.16 17.80 26.22
CA LEU A 93 -24.92 19.05 26.26
C LEU A 93 -24.01 20.23 25.84
N PRO A 94 -24.47 21.17 24.99
CA PRO A 94 -23.68 22.36 24.69
C PRO A 94 -23.40 23.09 26.00
N ALA A 95 -22.13 23.36 26.28
CA ALA A 95 -21.72 24.13 27.44
C ALA A 95 -22.37 25.52 27.37
N GLY A 96 -23.42 25.74 28.18
CA GLY A 96 -24.06 27.06 28.30
C GLY A 96 -25.58 27.09 28.20
N ARG A 97 -26.30 26.27 28.96
CA ARG A 97 -27.65 26.63 29.41
C ARG A 97 -27.76 26.49 30.92
N GLU A 98 -26.99 27.30 31.65
CA GLU A 98 -27.36 27.70 33.00
C GLU A 98 -28.49 28.73 32.90
N GLN A 99 -29.70 28.18 32.99
CA GLN A 99 -30.90 28.66 33.69
C GLN A 99 -31.12 30.19 33.80
N ALA A 100 -32.20 30.63 33.16
CA ALA A 100 -32.89 31.90 33.41
C ALA A 100 -33.63 31.90 34.76
#